data_AF-A0A3D6DIJ5-F1
#
_entry.id   AF-A0A3D6DIJ5-F1
#
_cell.length_a   1.000
_cell.length_b   1.000
_cell.length_c   1.000
_cell.angle_alpha   90.00
_cell.angle_beta   90.00
_cell.angle_gamma   90.00
#
_symmetry.space_group_name_H-M   'P 1'
#
loop_
_entity.id
_entity.type
_entity.pdbx_description
1 polymer ?
#
loop_
_entity_poly.entity_id
_entity_poly.type
_entity_poly.pdbx_seq_one_letter_code
_entity_poly.pdbx_strand_id
1 'polypeptide(L)' 'PIEAAIAELKEAHAAQDVDRCKAGIEALNQAFSTASEEMYNASQAAGGADAGASADTGSGDEEVTDVDFEEVSEDK' A
#
# COMPACT_ATOMS: atom_id res chain seq x y z
N PRO A 1 -2.91 -14.90 -12.65
CA PRO A 1 -3.70 -15.16 -11.41
C PRO A 1 -4.91 -14.24 -11.26
N ILE A 2 -4.71 -12.92 -11.19
CA ILE A 2 -5.80 -11.94 -11.04
C ILE A 2 -6.70 -11.90 -12.29
N GLU A 3 -6.12 -11.97 -13.49
CA GLU A 3 -6.86 -11.93 -14.75
C GLU A 3 -7.79 -13.14 -14.92
N ALA A 4 -7.35 -14.32 -14.47
CA ALA A 4 -8.17 -15.53 -14.49
C ALA A 4 -9.36 -15.40 -13.53
N ALA A 5 -9.14 -14.88 -12.32
CA ALA A 5 -10.22 -14.62 -11.35
C ALA A 5 -11.24 -13.60 -11.88
N ILE A 6 -10.79 -12.57 -12.61
CA ILE A 6 -11.68 -11.60 -13.28
C ILE A 6 -12.52 -12.28 -14.38
N ALA A 7 -11.90 -13.16 -15.18
CA ALA A 7 -12.61 -13.87 -16.25
C ALA A 7 -13.69 -14.81 -15.68
N GLU A 8 -13.37 -15.59 -14.65
CA GLU A 8 -14.34 -16.46 -13.98
C GLU A 8 -15.48 -15.69 -13.32
N LEU A 9 -15.19 -14.55 -12.68
CA LEU A 9 -16.23 -13.70 -12.10
C LEU A 9 -17.18 -13.14 -13.16
N LYS A 10 -16.66 -12.78 -14.35
CA LYS A 10 -17.48 -12.32 -15.47
C LYS A 10 -18.40 -13.43 -15.99
N GLU A 11 -17.91 -14.66 -16.13
CA GLU A 11 -18.74 -15.80 -16.51
C GLU A 11 -19.81 -16.11 -15.46
N ALA A 12 -19.43 -16.12 -14.17
CA ALA A 12 -20.37 -16.36 -13.07
C ALA A 12 -21.47 -15.29 -13.06
N HIS A 13 -21.11 -14.01 -13.26
CA HIS A 13 -22.08 -12.92 -13.32
C HIS A 13 -22.99 -13.03 -14.54
N ALA A 14 -22.45 -13.39 -15.71
CA ALA A 14 -23.24 -13.61 -16.91
C ALA A 14 -24.22 -14.80 -16.76
N ALA A 15 -23.82 -15.83 -16.02
CA ALA A 15 -24.67 -16.97 -15.66
C ALA A 15 -25.64 -16.67 -14.51
N GLN A 16 -25.56 -15.48 -13.88
CA GLN A 16 -26.31 -15.10 -12.68
C GLN A 16 -26.09 -16.07 -11.51
N ASP A 17 -24.93 -16.73 -11.49
CA ASP A 17 -24.55 -17.69 -10.45
C ASP A 17 -23.94 -16.92 -9.27
N VAL A 18 -24.80 -16.66 -8.27
CA VAL A 18 -24.44 -15.84 -7.11
C VAL A 18 -23.37 -16.50 -6.24
N ASP A 19 -23.39 -17.83 -6.12
CA ASP A 19 -22.42 -18.57 -5.31
C ASP A 19 -21.03 -18.52 -5.97
N ARG A 20 -20.96 -18.71 -7.29
CA ARG A 20 -19.71 -18.55 -8.05
C ARG A 20 -19.23 -17.11 -8.07
N CYS A 21 -20.13 -16.13 -8.13
CA CYS A 21 -19.75 -14.72 -8.02
C CYS A 21 -19.10 -14.43 -6.67
N LYS A 22 -19.67 -14.94 -5.58
CA LYS A 22 -19.12 -14.75 -4.22
C LYS A 22 -17.72 -15.35 -4.11
N ALA A 23 -17.54 -16.58 -4.58
CA ALA A 23 -16.24 -17.24 -4.61
C ALA A 23 -15.22 -16.46 -5.49
N GLY A 24 -15.65 -15.97 -6.66
CA GLY A 24 -14.80 -15.17 -7.55
C GLY A 24 -14.38 -13.84 -6.93
N ILE A 25 -15.27 -13.17 -6.19
CA ILE A 25 -14.95 -11.92 -5.47
C ILE A 25 -13.94 -12.18 -4.34
N GLU A 26 -14.09 -13.26 -3.56
CA GLU A 26 -13.12 -13.64 -2.53
C GLU A 26 -11.75 -13.97 -3.14
N ALA A 27 -11.72 -14.75 -4.22
CA ALA A 27 -10.50 -15.07 -4.94
C ALA A 27 -9.79 -13.82 -5.49
N LEU A 28 -10.56 -12.85 -6.01
CA LEU A 28 -10.02 -11.58 -6.51
C LEU A 28 -9.37 -10.76 -5.38
N ASN A 29 -10.04 -10.66 -4.22
CA ASN A 29 -9.48 -9.97 -3.05
C ASN A 29 -8.17 -10.62 -2.59
N GLN A 30 -8.15 -11.95 -2.48
CA GLN A 30 -6.95 -12.70 -2.08
C GLN A 30 -5.78 -12.46 -3.03
N ALA A 31 -6.04 -12.51 -4.35
CA ALA A 31 -5.01 -12.30 -5.36
C ALA A 31 -4.48 -10.86 -5.35
N PHE A 32 -5.32 -9.86 -5.08
CA PHE A 32 -4.90 -8.47 -4.95
C PHE A 32 -4.05 -8.24 -3.70
N SER A 33 -4.46 -8.79 -2.55
CA SER A 33 -3.67 -8.74 -1.32
C SER A 33 -2.29 -9.38 -1.49
N THR A 34 -2.26 -10.57 -2.09
CA THR A 34 -1.00 -11.29 -2.37
C THR A 34 -0.08 -10.48 -3.28
N ALA A 35 -0.63 -9.92 -4.37
CA ALA A 35 0.14 -9.07 -5.28
C ALA A 35 0.68 -7.81 -4.60
N SER A 36 -0.11 -7.22 -3.69
CA SER A 36 0.31 -6.03 -2.91
C SER A 36 1.43 -6.37 -1.93
N GLU A 37 1.36 -7.52 -1.26
CA GLU A 37 2.42 -8.02 -0.39
C GLU A 37 3.69 -8.34 -1.18
N GLU A 38 3.58 -8.99 -2.34
CA GLU A 38 4.71 -9.27 -3.22
C GLU A 38 5.39 -7.97 -3.69
N MET A 39 4.63 -6.93 -4.02
CA MET A 39 5.18 -5.62 -4.40
C MET A 39 5.94 -4.96 -3.25
N TYR A 40 5.41 -5.04 -2.01
CA TYR A 40 6.10 -4.53 -0.82
C TYR A 40 7.37 -5.32 -0.50
N ASN A 41 7.32 -6.65 -0.63
CA ASN A 41 8.49 -7.51 -0.43
C ASN A 41 9.55 -7.26 -1.52
N ALA A 42 9.13 -7.07 -2.77
CA ALA A 42 10.01 -6.74 -3.88
C ALA A 42 10.64 -5.33 -3.71
N SER A 43 9.89 -4.35 -3.21
CA SER A 43 10.43 -3.01 -2.94
C SER A 43 11.41 -3.00 -1.76
N GLN A 44 11.16 -3.77 -0.70
CA GLN A 44 12.15 -3.96 0.38
C GLN A 44 13.40 -4.70 -0.09
N ALA A 45 13.25 -5.73 -0.92
CA ALA A 45 14.39 -6.43 -1.49
C ALA A 45 15.21 -5.54 -2.44
N ALA A 46 14.57 -4.62 -3.16
CA ALA A 46 15.23 -3.65 -4.02
C ALA A 46 15.91 -2.51 -3.22
N GLY A 47 15.32 -2.07 -2.10
CA GLY A 47 15.90 -1.04 -1.23
C GLY A 47 17.01 -1.53 -0.29
N GLY A 48 17.12 -2.85 -0.07
CA GLY A 48 18.13 -3.46 0.80
C GLY A 48 19.53 -3.57 0.19
N ALA A 49 19.69 -3.36 -1.13
CA ALA A 49 20.98 -3.46 -1.81
C ALA A 49 21.81 -2.16 -1.76
N ASP A 50 21.19 -1.01 -1.48
CA ASP A 50 21.87 0.30 -1.41
C ASP A 50 22.09 0.82 0.03
N ALA A 51 21.48 0.20 1.04
CA ALA A 51 21.58 0.63 2.44
C ALA A 51 22.84 0.10 3.18
N GLY A 52 23.86 -0.37 2.44
CA GLY A 52 25.08 -0.96 2.99
C GLY A 52 26.37 -0.18 2.74
N ALA A 53 26.35 0.91 1.96
CA ALA A 53 27.58 1.56 1.46
C ALA A 53 27.72 3.06 1.75
N SER A 54 26.98 3.61 2.72
CA SER A 54 27.20 4.99 3.15
C SER A 54 27.02 5.16 4.66
N ALA A 55 27.85 4.44 5.42
CA ALA A 55 28.14 4.78 6.80
C ALA A 55 29.43 5.61 6.83
N ASP A 56 29.37 6.86 6.39
CA ASP A 56 30.29 7.89 6.85
C ASP A 56 29.68 9.27 6.63
N THR A 57 30.02 10.18 7.55
CA THR A 57 29.76 11.62 7.58
C THR A 57 28.35 12.15 7.90
N GLY A 58 28.19 12.58 9.16
CA GLY A 58 27.62 13.91 9.42
C GLY A 58 26.62 14.02 10.56
N SER A 59 27.11 14.37 11.76
CA SER A 59 26.34 14.85 12.90
C SER A 59 25.55 16.15 12.62
N GLY A 60 24.45 16.36 13.34
CA GLY A 60 23.68 17.62 13.44
C GLY A 60 22.27 17.41 12.89
N ASP A 61 21.23 17.19 13.69
CA ASP A 61 20.55 18.14 14.58
C ASP A 61 20.15 19.45 13.86
N GLU A 62 18.89 19.85 14.09
CA GLU A 62 18.16 21.03 13.55
C GLU A 62 17.73 20.91 12.07
N GLU A 63 16.44 20.87 11.74
CA GLU A 63 15.52 22.00 11.92
C GLU A 63 14.07 21.52 12.10
N VAL A 64 13.65 21.30 13.36
CA VAL A 64 12.23 21.36 13.73
C VAL A 64 11.90 22.84 13.79
N THR A 65 11.25 23.36 12.76
CA THR A 65 10.78 24.74 12.71
C THR A 65 9.62 24.86 13.70
N ASP A 66 9.88 25.42 14.89
CA ASP A 66 8.81 25.73 15.84
C ASP A 66 7.84 26.72 15.18
N VAL A 67 6.59 26.28 15.04
CA VAL A 67 5.52 27.11 14.51
C VAL A 67 5.08 28.02 15.65
N ASP A 68 5.39 29.31 15.57
CA ASP A 68 4.88 30.30 16.53
C ASP A 68 3.34 30.34 16.43
N PHE A 69 2.68 29.71 17.41
CA PHE A 69 1.24 29.77 17.58
C PHE A 69 0.90 31.17 18.12
N GLU A 70 0.38 32.04 17.24
CA GLU A 70 -0.12 33.35 17.64
C GLU A 70 -1.41 33.16 18.48
N GLU A 71 -1.27 33.29 19.80
CA GLU A 71 -2.39 33.24 20.74
C GLU A 71 -3.36 34.37 20.39
N VAL A 72 -4.52 34.02 19.82
CA VAL A 72 -5.60 34.96 19.56
C VAL A 72 -6.21 35.36 20.91
N SER A 73 -5.66 36.43 21.48
CA SER A 73 -6.29 37.14 22.59
C SER A 73 -7.57 37.79 22.07
N GLU A 74 -8.72 37.21 22.43
CA GLU A 74 -10.03 37.86 22.29
C GLU A 74 -10.09 39.06 23.24
N ASP A 75 -9.96 40.28 22.71
CA ASP A 75 -10.24 41.50 23.47
C ASP A 75 -11.75 41.83 23.43
N LYS A 76 -12.28 42.09 24.62
CA LYS A 76 -13.65 42.51 24.97
C LYS A 76 -14.10 43.82 24.36
#